data_AF-A0A3Q9ESK9-F1
#
_entry.id   AF-A0A3Q9ESK9-F1
#
_cell.length_a   1.000
_cell.length_b   1.000
_cell.length_c   1.000
_cell.angle_alpha   90.00
_cell.angle_beta   90.00
_cell.angle_gamma   90.00
#
_symmetry.space_group_name_H-M   'P 1'
#
loop_
_entity.id
_entity.type
_entity.pdbx_description
1 polymer ?
#
loop_
_entity_poly.entity_id
_entity_poly.type
_entity_poly.pdbx_seq_one_letter_code
_entity_poly.pdbx_strand_id
1 'polypeptide(L)' 'MRNERHDERLSDEELELFLQYLHRFANHDLDLFALIQVGDSEYPAYVSISRTPEAGVDPSAYRRP' A
#
# COMPACT_ATOMS: atom_id res chain seq x y z
N MET A 1 16.92 -16.19 5.67
CA MET A 1 15.54 -16.61 6.01
C MET A 1 14.62 -16.03 4.95
N ARG A 2 14.16 -16.87 4.01
CA ARG A 2 13.09 -16.49 3.08
C ARG A 2 11.83 -16.40 3.96
N ASN A 3 11.16 -15.26 3.98
CA ASN A 3 10.05 -15.04 4.90
C ASN A 3 8.83 -15.78 4.32
N GLU A 4 8.56 -17.01 4.79
CA GLU A 4 7.57 -17.95 4.21
C GLU A 4 6.12 -17.46 4.28
N ARG A 5 5.85 -16.33 4.94
CA ARG A 5 4.50 -15.80 5.19
C ARG A 5 4.02 -14.79 4.14
N HIS A 6 4.81 -14.48 3.11
CA HIS A 6 4.39 -13.53 2.06
C HIS A 6 3.21 -14.04 1.22
N ASP A 7 3.02 -15.36 1.17
CA ASP A 7 1.92 -16.00 0.42
C ASP A 7 0.64 -16.14 1.27
N GLU A 8 0.72 -15.88 2.58
CA GLU A 8 -0.42 -15.92 3.49
C GLU A 8 -1.16 -14.58 3.43
N ARG A 9 -2.48 -14.63 3.28
CA ARG A 9 -3.32 -13.45 3.46
C ARG A 9 -3.15 -12.93 4.89
N LEU A 10 -3.06 -11.60 5.04
CA LEU A 10 -3.13 -10.95 6.36
C LEU A 10 -4.37 -11.43 7.12
N SER A 11 -4.18 -11.77 8.38
CA SER A 11 -5.29 -11.95 9.31
C SER A 11 -6.07 -10.63 9.45
N ASP A 12 -7.31 -10.72 9.95
CA ASP A 12 -8.16 -9.54 10.09
C ASP A 12 -7.53 -8.50 11.04
N GLU A 13 -6.85 -8.93 12.11
CA GLU A 13 -6.13 -8.05 13.03
C GLU A 13 -4.92 -7.36 12.36
N GLU A 14 -4.15 -8.10 11.57
CA GLU A 14 -3.00 -7.54 10.83
C GLU A 14 -3.47 -6.55 9.75
N LEU A 15 -4.58 -6.84 9.07
CA LEU A 15 -5.18 -5.95 8.10
C LEU A 15 -5.70 -4.67 8.77
N GLU A 16 -6.36 -4.77 9.91
CA GLU A 16 -6.84 -3.63 10.67
C GLU A 16 -5.67 -2.71 11.09
N LEU A 17 -4.61 -3.29 11.65
CA LEU A 17 -3.41 -2.54 12.03
C LEU A 17 -2.76 -1.84 10.83
N PHE A 18 -2.65 -2.54 9.69
CA PHE A 18 -2.12 -1.95 8.46
C PHE A 18 -2.94 -0.74 8.00
N LEU A 19 -4.27 -0.85 8.01
CA LEU A 19 -5.17 0.25 7.64
C LEU A 19 -5.07 1.43 8.63
N GLN A 20 -4.93 1.17 9.93
CA GLN A 20 -4.73 2.23 10.93
C GLN A 20 -3.41 2.97 10.70
N TYR A 21 -2.31 2.26 10.41
CA TYR A 21 -1.03 2.89 10.06
C TYR A 21 -1.15 3.73 8.79
N LEU A 22 -1.79 3.20 7.74
CA LEU A 22 -2.02 3.91 6.49
C LEU A 22 -2.86 5.18 6.71
N HIS A 23 -3.89 5.11 7.55
CA HIS A 23 -4.74 6.26 7.89
C HIS A 23 -3.95 7.34 8.65
N ARG A 24 -3.09 6.96 9.61
CA ARG A 24 -2.21 7.92 10.30
C ARG A 24 -1.21 8.56 9.34
N PHE A 25 -0.62 7.77 8.44
CA PHE A 25 0.23 8.26 7.38
C PHE A 25 -0.50 9.27 6.48
N ALA A 26 -1.71 8.97 6.03
CA ALA A 26 -2.49 9.87 5.18
C ALA A 26 -2.94 11.16 5.91
N ASN A 27 -3.15 11.13 7.22
CA ASN A 27 -3.62 12.31 7.97
C ASN A 27 -2.50 13.17 8.54
N HIS A 28 -1.27 12.68 8.61
CA HIS A 28 -0.14 13.45 9.10
C HIS A 28 0.75 13.79 7.90
N ASP A 29 1.32 14.99 7.89
CA ASP A 29 2.19 15.46 6.81
C ASP A 29 3.58 14.82 6.94
N LEU A 30 3.58 13.49 6.94
CA LEU A 30 4.79 12.70 6.94
C LEU A 30 5.15 12.51 5.46
N ASP A 31 6.32 12.99 5.05
CA ASP A 31 6.93 12.77 3.72
C ASP A 31 7.32 11.29 3.50
N LEU A 32 6.47 10.36 3.92
CA LEU A 32 6.71 8.92 3.88
C LEU A 32 6.25 8.40 2.51
N PHE A 33 7.07 8.63 1.51
CA PHE A 33 6.98 7.87 0.26
C PHE A 33 7.44 6.44 0.52
N ALA A 34 6.50 5.49 0.54
CA ALA A 34 6.81 4.08 0.57
C ALA A 34 6.81 3.53 -0.86
N LEU A 35 7.99 3.12 -1.32
CA LEU A 35 8.16 2.31 -2.53
C LEU A 35 8.37 0.87 -2.06
N ILE A 36 7.41 0.00 -2.32
CA ILE A 36 7.45 -1.39 -1.86
C ILE A 36 7.39 -2.30 -3.08
N GLN A 37 8.34 -3.23 -3.18
CA GLN A 37 8.23 -4.37 -4.09
C GLN A 37 7.42 -5.47 -3.39
N VAL A 38 6.36 -5.92 -4.04
CA VAL A 38 5.46 -6.99 -3.60
C VAL A 38 5.35 -8.06 -4.68
N GLY A 39 4.70 -9.18 -4.38
CA GLY A 39 4.51 -10.26 -5.34
C GLY A 39 5.68 -11.23 -5.44
N ASP A 40 5.57 -12.18 -6.37
CA ASP A 40 6.56 -13.23 -6.56
C ASP A 40 7.86 -12.69 -7.16
N SER A 41 9.00 -13.32 -6.85
CA SER A 41 10.30 -12.89 -7.38
C SER A 41 10.44 -13.00 -8.90
N GLU A 42 9.72 -13.93 -9.55
CA GLU A 42 9.66 -14.06 -11.00
C GLU A 42 8.69 -13.06 -11.64
N TYR A 43 7.70 -12.57 -10.86
CA TYR A 43 6.67 -11.62 -11.30
C TYR A 43 6.47 -10.49 -10.30
N PRO A 44 7.45 -9.59 -10.16
CA PRO A 44 7.38 -8.55 -9.15
C PRO A 44 6.30 -7.53 -9.49
N ALA A 45 5.56 -7.11 -8.47
CA ALA A 45 4.67 -5.97 -8.49
C ALA A 45 5.24 -4.86 -7.58
N TYR A 46 4.87 -3.63 -7.85
CA TYR A 46 5.36 -2.48 -7.09
C TYR A 46 4.18 -1.64 -6.61
N VAL A 47 4.21 -1.25 -5.35
CA VAL A 47 3.21 -0.38 -4.73
C VAL A 47 3.88 0.95 -4.41
N SER A 48 3.29 2.03 -4.91
CA SER A 48 3.61 3.40 -4.51
C SER A 48 2.43 4.00 -3.75
N ILE A 49 2.72 4.69 -2.66
CA ILE A 49 1.74 5.48 -1.92
C ILE A 49 2.14 6.94 -2.06
N SER A 50 1.26 7.76 -2.62
CA SER A 50 1.49 9.16 -2.91
C SER A 50 0.24 9.99 -2.63
N ARG A 51 0.43 11.24 -2.21
CA ARG A 51 -0.66 12.22 -2.13
C ARG A 51 -1.01 12.82 -3.49
N THR A 52 -0.12 12.65 -4.47
CA THR A 52 -0.33 13.10 -5.84
C THR A 52 -0.97 11.97 -6.64
N PRO A 53 -2.09 12.22 -7.32
CA PRO A 53 -2.67 11.27 -8.28
C PRO A 53 -1.65 10.82 -9.32
N GLU A 54 -1.83 9.62 -9.84
CA GLU A 54 -1.01 9.09 -10.91
C GLU A 54 -1.17 9.96 -12.17
N ALA A 55 -0.08 10.14 -12.92
CA ALA A 55 -0.08 11.02 -14.07
C ALA A 55 -1.10 10.55 -15.13
N GLY A 56 -2.02 11.44 -15.50
CA GLY A 56 -3.08 11.14 -16.48
C GLY A 56 -4.30 10.43 -15.90
N VAL A 57 -4.36 10.16 -14.60
CA VAL A 57 -5.55 9.60 -13.94
C VAL A 57 -6.46 10.74 -13.45
N ASP A 58 -7.75 10.66 -13.80
CA ASP A 58 -8.76 11.61 -13.32
C ASP A 58 -8.97 11.42 -11.80
N PRO A 59 -8.91 12.48 -10.97
CA PRO A 59 -9.14 12.37 -9.52
C PRO A 59 -10.46 11.71 -9.11
N SER A 60 -11.49 11.77 -9.96
CA SER A 60 -12.77 11.09 -9.73
C SER A 60 -12.64 9.56 -9.71
N ALA A 61 -11.62 8.98 -10.35
CA ALA A 61 -11.34 7.55 -10.32
C ALA A 61 -10.96 7.04 -8.92
N TYR A 62 -10.50 7.93 -8.02
CA TYR A 62 -10.15 7.59 -6.64
C TYR A 62 -11.33 7.70 -5.67
N ARG A 63 -12.49 8.19 -6.12
CA ARG A 63 -13.68 8.29 -5.26
C ARG A 63 -14.22 6.89 -5.01
N ARG A 64 -14.44 6.55 -3.73
CA ARG A 64 -15.16 5.33 -3.38
C ARG A 64 -16.62 5.44 -3.84
N PRO A 65 -17.25 4.32 -4.26
CA PRO A 65 -18.68 4.29 -4.52
C PRO A 65 -19.50 4.65 -3.29
#